data_AF-A0A3C0N670-F1
#
_entry.id   AF-A0A3C0N670-F1
#
_cell.length_a   1.000
_cell.length_b   1.000
_cell.length_c   1.000
_cell.angle_alpha   90.00
_cell.angle_beta   90.00
_cell.angle_gamma   90.00
#
_symmetry.space_group_name_H-M   'P 1'
#
loop_
_entity.id
_entity.type
_entity.pdbx_description
1 polymer ?
#
loop_
_entity_poly.entity_id
_entity_poly.type
_entity_poly.pdbx_seq_one_letter_code
_entity_poly.pdbx_strand_id
1 'polypeptide(L)' 'MTKGRGRPKSDRNTKTVTLRLEPRDWELFRQKAKALGMSRSQLVQRLARGEIRIDSAILTEELLLGESSANCLMKMMS' A
#
# COMPACT_ATOMS: atom_id res chain seq x y z
N MET A 1 3.53 36.13 -37.61
CA MET A 1 4.17 35.44 -36.47
C MET A 1 3.10 34.64 -35.73
N THR A 2 2.96 33.34 -36.02
CA THR A 2 1.92 32.49 -35.41
C THR A 2 2.37 32.02 -34.04
N LYS A 3 1.65 32.48 -33.00
CA LYS A 3 1.91 32.15 -31.59
C LYS A 3 1.89 30.62 -31.41
N GLY A 4 2.93 30.09 -30.77
CA GLY A 4 3.09 28.66 -30.51
C GLY A 4 1.86 28.08 -29.81
N ARG A 5 1.30 27.00 -30.38
CA ARG A 5 0.15 26.27 -29.83
C ARG A 5 0.59 25.48 -28.61
N GLY A 6 0.69 26.15 -27.46
CA GLY A 6 0.86 25.51 -26.16
C GLY A 6 -0.43 24.78 -25.76
N ARG A 7 -0.30 23.55 -25.25
CA ARG A 7 -1.42 22.77 -24.69
C ARG A 7 -2.12 23.59 -23.60
N PRO A 8 -3.46 23.70 -23.60
CA PRO A 8 -4.20 24.38 -22.53
C PRO A 8 -3.83 23.76 -21.19
N LYS A 9 -3.43 24.59 -20.21
CA LYS A 9 -3.21 24.11 -18.84
C LYS A 9 -4.54 23.59 -18.33
N SER A 10 -4.62 22.28 -18.10
CA SER A 10 -5.81 21.65 -17.52
C SER A 10 -6.05 22.28 -16.14
N ASP A 11 -7.20 22.91 -15.97
CA ASP A 11 -7.68 23.55 -14.72
C ASP A 11 -8.03 22.51 -13.63
N ARG A 12 -7.15 21.53 -13.45
CA ARG A 12 -7.27 20.57 -12.36
C ARG A 12 -6.57 21.18 -11.16
N ASN A 13 -7.36 21.59 -10.16
CA ASN A 13 -6.88 21.94 -8.83
C ASN A 13 -6.32 20.69 -8.13
N THR A 14 -5.20 20.19 -8.62
CA THR A 14 -4.48 19.02 -8.13
C THR A 14 -3.18 19.47 -7.52
N LYS A 15 -2.95 19.10 -6.25
CA LYS A 15 -1.65 19.24 -5.61
C LYS A 15 -0.84 17.96 -5.83
N THR A 16 0.38 18.09 -6.33
CA THR A 16 1.33 16.98 -6.41
C THR A 16 2.00 16.83 -5.06
N VAL A 17 2.02 15.60 -4.54
CA VAL A 17 2.72 15.25 -3.31
C VAL A 17 3.77 14.18 -3.62
N THR A 18 4.92 14.26 -2.95
CA THR A 18 5.99 13.26 -3.02
C THR A 18 6.06 12.53 -1.69
N LEU A 19 5.98 11.20 -1.74
CA LEU A 19 6.12 10.34 -0.56
C LEU A 19 7.47 9.65 -0.62
N ARG A 20 8.18 9.61 0.52
CA ARG A 20 9.38 8.78 0.70
C ARG A 20 8.95 7.51 1.42
N LEU A 21 9.26 6.38 0.82
CA LEU A 21 8.92 5.05 1.32
C LEU A 21 10.15 4.17 1.16
N GLU A 22 10.30 3.20 2.05
CA GLU A 22 11.29 2.14 1.85
C GLU A 22 10.97 1.36 0.57
N PRO A 23 11.97 0.81 -0.14
CA PRO A 23 11.75 0.07 -1.37
C PRO A 23 10.75 -1.10 -1.22
N ARG A 24 10.80 -1.78 -0.06
CA ARG A 24 9.86 -2.86 0.27
C ARG A 24 8.43 -2.36 0.40
N ASP A 25 8.23 -1.26 1.12
CA ASP A 25 6.89 -0.68 1.33
C ASP A 25 6.30 -0.16 0.03
N TRP A 26 7.14 0.38 -0.85
CA TRP A 26 6.73 0.77 -2.20
C TRP A 26 6.22 -0.41 -3.01
N GLU A 27 6.90 -1.56 -2.94
CA GLU A 27 6.46 -2.77 -3.63
C GLU A 27 5.11 -3.26 -3.11
N LEU A 28 4.98 -3.36 -1.78
CA LEU A 28 3.73 -3.76 -1.13
C LEU A 28 2.58 -2.81 -1.50
N PHE A 29 2.83 -1.50 -1.51
CA PHE A 29 1.85 -0.51 -1.93
C PHE A 29 1.42 -0.68 -3.40
N ARG A 30 2.37 -0.96 -4.31
CA ARG A 30 2.06 -1.24 -5.71
C ARG A 30 1.21 -2.50 -5.87
N GLN A 31 1.54 -3.58 -5.15
CA GLN A 31 0.79 -4.82 -5.20
C GLN A 31 -0.63 -4.65 -4.67
N LYS A 32 -0.82 -3.92 -3.57
CA LYS A 32 -2.15 -3.58 -3.04
C LYS A 32 -3.00 -2.80 -4.04
N ALA A 33 -2.43 -1.78 -4.69
CA ALA A 33 -3.15 -1.04 -5.72
C ALA A 33 -3.58 -1.95 -6.90
N LYS A 34 -2.68 -2.84 -7.33
CA LYS A 34 -2.97 -3.82 -8.41
C LYS A 34 -4.06 -4.80 -8.01
N ALA A 35 -4.01 -5.37 -6.80
CA ALA A 35 -4.99 -6.31 -6.30
C ALA A 35 -6.39 -5.69 -6.20
N LEU A 36 -6.47 -4.40 -5.88
CA LEU A 36 -7.73 -3.64 -5.81
C LEU A 36 -8.18 -3.09 -7.18
N GLY A 37 -7.47 -3.39 -8.27
CA GLY A 37 -7.82 -2.94 -9.61
C GLY A 37 -7.80 -1.42 -9.78
N MET A 38 -7.00 -0.69 -8.99
CA MET A 38 -6.97 0.78 -8.99
C MET A 38 -5.57 1.34 -9.19
N SER A 39 -5.49 2.61 -9.58
CA SER A 39 -4.22 3.31 -9.65
C SER A 39 -3.70 3.65 -8.25
N ARG A 40 -2.38 3.77 -8.13
CA ARG A 40 -1.67 4.23 -6.92
C ARG A 40 -2.25 5.54 -6.37
N SER A 41 -2.50 6.51 -7.24
CA SER A 41 -3.06 7.81 -6.83
C SER A 41 -4.49 7.67 -6.31
N GLN A 42 -5.30 6.79 -6.90
CA GLN A 42 -6.64 6.49 -6.39
C GLN A 42 -6.58 5.83 -5.02
N LEU A 43 -5.66 4.88 -4.81
CA LEU A 43 -5.46 4.26 -3.51
C LEU A 43 -5.14 5.30 -2.42
N VAL A 44 -4.21 6.24 -2.68
CA VAL A 44 -3.91 7.34 -1.74
C VAL A 44 -5.12 8.24 -1.52
N GLN A 45 -5.87 8.60 -2.57
CA GLN A 45 -7.05 9.45 -2.44
C GLN A 45 -8.15 8.79 -1.61
N ARG A 46 -8.40 7.49 -1.80
CA ARG A 46 -9.40 6.74 -1.05
C ARG A 46 -8.99 6.53 0.40
N LEU A 47 -7.70 6.29 0.66
CA LEU A 47 -7.15 6.26 2.02
C LEU A 47 -7.34 7.61 2.73
N ALA A 48 -7.02 8.72 2.06
CA ALA A 48 -7.20 10.07 2.62
C ALA A 48 -8.66 10.42 2.92
N ARG A 49 -9.62 9.77 2.23
CA ARG A 49 -11.07 9.92 2.47
C ARG A 49 -11.62 8.93 3.51
N GLY A 50 -10.81 7.99 4.00
CA GLY A 50 -11.26 6.92 4.90
C GLY A 50 -12.14 5.85 4.23
N GLU A 51 -12.18 5.81 2.90
CA GLU A 51 -12.98 4.83 2.13
C GLU A 51 -12.34 3.43 2.14
N ILE A 52 -11.03 3.34 2.43
CA ILE A 52 -10.30 2.09 2.57
C ILE A 52 -9.89 1.97 4.03
N ARG A 53 -10.46 0.97 4.72
CA ARG A 53 -10.02 0.56 6.05
C ARG A 53 -8.87 -0.41 5.87
N ILE A 54 -7.69 -0.05 6.40
CA ILE A 54 -6.60 -1.00 6.53
C ILE A 54 -6.94 -1.85 7.74
N ASP A 55 -7.63 -2.97 7.52
CA ASP A 55 -7.80 -3.96 8.56
C ASP A 55 -6.42 -4.47 8.97
N SER A 56 -6.02 -4.16 10.20
CA SER A 56 -4.76 -4.59 10.81
C SER A 56 -4.59 -6.11 10.84
N ALA A 57 -5.66 -6.87 10.58
CA ALA A 57 -5.63 -8.32 10.46
C ALA A 57 -4.80 -8.82 9.26
N ILE A 58 -4.67 -8.04 8.18
CA ILE A 58 -3.90 -8.46 6.97
C ILE A 58 -2.38 -8.27 7.16
N LEU A 59 -1.94 -7.59 8.23
CA LEU A 59 -0.52 -7.42 8.55
C LEU A 59 0.10 -8.61 9.30
N THR A 60 -0.71 -9.56 9.78
CA THR A 60 -0.25 -10.60 10.72
C THR A 60 0.01 -11.96 10.08
N GLU A 61 -0.54 -12.26 8.89
CA GLU A 61 -0.37 -13.60 8.29
C GLU A 61 1.02 -13.84 7.68
N GLU A 62 1.70 -12.82 7.16
CA GLU A 62 3.06 -12.96 6.63
C GLU A 62 4.17 -12.91 7.71
N LEU A 63 3.83 -12.55 8.95
CA LEU A 63 4.79 -12.43 10.06
C LEU A 63 4.76 -13.62 11.03
N LEU A 64 3.82 -14.56 10.85
CA LEU A 64 3.66 -15.76 11.70
C LEU A 64 4.13 -17.07 11.04
N LEU A 65 4.71 -17.02 9.83
CA LEU A 65 5.36 -18.18 9.19
C LEU A 65 6.86 -18.27 9.49
N GLY A 66 7.33 -17.58 10.54
CA GLY A 66 8.67 -17.70 11.09
C GLY A 66 8.62 -18.34 12.48
N GLU A 67 9.07 -19.59 12.54
CA GLU A 67 9.55 -20.28 13.76
C GLU A 67 8.53 -20.62 14.86
N SER A 68 8.04 -21.87 14.85
CA SER A 68 7.93 -22.67 16.08
C SER A 68 7.84 -24.17 15.76
N SER A 69 8.99 -24.81 15.54
CA SER A 69 9.12 -26.26 15.68
C SER A 69 10.47 -26.62 16.33
N ALA A 70 10.84 -25.92 17.40
CA ALA A 70 11.95 -26.31 18.25
C ALA A 70 11.76 -25.84 19.70
N ASN A 71 11.06 -26.65 20.50
CA ASN A 71 11.40 -27.18 21.84
C ASN A 71 10.10 -27.51 22.60
N CYS A 72 9.88 -28.78 22.97
CA CYS A 72 10.26 -29.38 24.26
C CYS A 72 9.60 -28.65 25.46
N LEU A 73 8.92 -29.27 26.42
CA LEU A 73 9.20 -30.55 27.07
C LEU A 73 8.07 -30.85 28.10
N MET A 74 7.72 -32.12 28.30
CA MET A 74 7.22 -32.75 29.55
C MET A 74 5.92 -32.29 30.24
N LYS A 75 4.89 -33.16 30.17
CA LYS A 75 4.01 -33.60 31.28
C LYS A 75 2.95 -34.57 30.71
N MET A 76 2.63 -35.74 31.22
CA MET A 76 3.01 -36.55 32.38
C MET A 76 2.34 -37.91 32.17
N MET A 77 3.07 -38.99 32.49
CA MET A 77 2.60 -40.26 33.09
C MET A 77 1.08 -40.51 33.17
N SER A 78 0.60 -41.56 32.49
CA SER A 78 -0.16 -42.70 33.06
C SER A 78 -0.38 -43.75 31.98
#